data_AF-A0A2S4JYT4-F1
#
_entry.id   AF-A0A2S4JYT4-F1
#
_cell.length_a   1.000
_cell.length_b   1.000
_cell.length_c   1.000
_cell.angle_alpha   90.00
_cell.angle_beta   90.00
_cell.angle_gamma   90.00
#
_symmetry.space_group_name_H-M   'P 1'
#
loop_
_entity.id
_entity.type
_entity.pdbx_description
1 polymer ?
#
loop_
_entity_poly.entity_id
_entity_poly.type
_entity_poly.pdbx_seq_one_letter_code
_entity_poly.pdbx_strand_id
1 'polypeptide(L)'
;MGIMIEYGAVRTVLYGTISCQCPVTPETDQALFTALGQVPPRERREDHPLPLEPFLEAATQNPVKTPLQLCAEFASFSRDDPREFTLTRGDALRYFSCRYHFDRMLQGLRPLEVHHLPSFLTSHMILPVTPADETTVLYQPARGDRSITFTPVFAPPSIGLSPGKLYGLHFGMILTELSPDQAELVELHLARIPELQSLMREVSRVDFSAFPGSENHFLRVRQRWDLVGHLVAP
;
A
#
# COMPACT_ATOMS: atom_id res chain seq x y z
N MET A 1 -2.23 24.93 -13.47
CA MET A 1 -3.07 23.72 -13.35
C MET A 1 -3.12 23.30 -11.89
N GLY A 2 -4.17 22.60 -11.45
CA GLY A 2 -4.22 22.07 -10.08
C GLY A 2 -3.32 20.84 -9.88
N ILE A 3 -3.39 20.23 -8.69
CA ILE A 3 -2.68 18.98 -8.40
C ILE A 3 -3.41 17.81 -9.06
N MET A 4 -2.66 16.98 -9.78
CA MET A 4 -3.15 15.78 -10.45
C MET A 4 -2.61 14.52 -9.77
N ILE A 5 -3.20 13.37 -10.05
CA ILE A 5 -2.72 12.05 -9.60
C ILE A 5 -2.92 11.01 -10.71
N GLU A 6 -1.92 10.19 -10.96
CA GLU A 6 -2.04 9.08 -11.91
C GLU A 6 -3.05 8.03 -11.39
N TYR A 7 -3.87 7.45 -12.27
CA TYR A 7 -4.83 6.41 -11.88
C TYR A 7 -4.18 5.24 -11.13
N GLY A 8 -3.01 4.78 -11.59
CA GLY A 8 -2.24 3.74 -10.92
C GLY A 8 -1.77 4.15 -9.53
N ALA A 9 -1.42 5.43 -9.34
CA ALA A 9 -1.02 5.98 -8.05
C ALA A 9 -2.19 6.03 -7.06
N VAL A 10 -3.32 6.61 -7.45
CA VAL A 10 -4.50 6.68 -6.57
C VAL A 10 -4.99 5.28 -6.21
N ARG A 11 -5.06 4.34 -7.16
CA ARG A 11 -5.43 2.96 -6.89
C ARG A 11 -4.49 2.30 -5.87
N THR A 12 -3.17 2.45 -6.06
CA THR A 12 -2.16 1.91 -5.14
C THR A 12 -2.35 2.46 -3.73
N VAL A 13 -2.57 3.77 -3.59
CA VAL A 13 -2.76 4.42 -2.28
C VAL A 13 -4.06 3.99 -1.61
N LEU A 14 -5.17 3.90 -2.37
CA LEU A 14 -6.45 3.43 -1.84
C LEU A 14 -6.40 1.94 -1.45
N TYR A 15 -5.69 1.09 -2.18
CA TYR A 15 -5.49 -0.30 -1.73
C TYR A 15 -4.63 -0.34 -0.47
N GLY A 16 -3.68 0.58 -0.34
CA GLY A 16 -2.92 0.83 0.89
C GLY A 16 -3.81 1.20 2.08
N THR A 17 -4.91 1.94 1.88
CA THR A 17 -5.85 2.26 2.97
C THR A 17 -6.57 1.02 3.49
N ILE A 18 -6.98 0.12 2.59
CA ILE A 18 -7.68 -1.13 2.92
C ILE A 18 -6.78 -2.11 3.68
N SER A 19 -5.54 -2.24 3.23
CA SER A 19 -4.55 -3.13 3.85
C SER A 19 -4.05 -2.63 5.20
N CYS A 20 -3.84 -1.32 5.37
CA CYS A 20 -3.37 -0.73 6.62
C CYS A 20 -4.40 -0.85 7.75
N GLN A 21 -3.94 -0.92 9.01
CA GLN A 21 -4.78 -0.71 10.20
C GLN A 21 -5.05 0.77 10.51
N CYS A 22 -4.80 1.65 9.54
CA CYS A 22 -5.02 3.08 9.62
C CYS A 22 -6.49 3.34 9.98
N PRO A 23 -6.79 4.34 10.84
CA PRO A 23 -8.15 4.66 11.29
C PRO A 23 -8.96 5.37 10.20
N VAL A 24 -9.21 4.68 9.09
CA VAL A 24 -10.09 5.10 8.01
C VAL A 24 -11.47 4.48 8.27
N THR A 25 -12.51 5.30 8.34
CA THR A 25 -13.87 4.80 8.59
C THR A 25 -14.44 4.11 7.36
N PRO A 26 -15.41 3.18 7.52
CA PRO A 26 -16.09 2.53 6.40
C PRO A 26 -16.73 3.54 5.42
N GLU A 27 -17.29 4.65 5.93
CA GLU A 27 -17.90 5.69 5.12
C GLU A 27 -16.85 6.40 4.25
N THR A 28 -15.68 6.67 4.82
CA THR A 28 -14.56 7.26 4.07
C THR A 28 -14.04 6.29 3.01
N ASP A 29 -13.86 5.00 3.35
CA ASP A 29 -13.46 3.98 2.38
C ASP A 29 -14.47 3.93 1.22
N GLN A 30 -15.78 3.91 1.50
CA GLN A 30 -16.82 3.95 0.46
C GLN A 30 -16.76 5.21 -0.40
N ALA A 31 -16.58 6.40 0.20
CA ALA A 31 -16.49 7.65 -0.53
C ALA A 31 -15.28 7.68 -1.48
N LEU A 32 -14.12 7.24 -1.01
CA LEU A 32 -12.88 7.18 -1.80
C LEU A 32 -13.01 6.20 -2.98
N PHE A 33 -13.57 5.01 -2.73
CA PHE A 33 -13.75 4.01 -3.77
C PHE A 33 -14.90 4.35 -4.73
N THR A 34 -15.91 5.11 -4.28
CA THR A 34 -16.93 5.70 -5.18
C THR A 34 -16.29 6.69 -6.14
N ALA A 35 -15.43 7.59 -5.66
CA ALA A 35 -14.70 8.52 -6.52
C ALA A 35 -13.80 7.77 -7.54
N LEU A 36 -13.14 6.69 -7.11
CA LEU A 36 -12.35 5.84 -8.01
C LEU A 36 -13.24 5.12 -9.05
N GLY A 37 -14.42 4.64 -8.63
CA GLY A 37 -15.40 3.98 -9.49
C GLY A 37 -15.99 4.90 -10.57
N GLN A 38 -16.12 6.20 -10.27
CA GLN A 38 -16.61 7.21 -11.20
C GLN A 38 -15.61 7.57 -12.32
N VAL A 39 -14.34 7.14 -12.22
CA VAL A 39 -13.35 7.34 -13.29
C VAL A 39 -13.78 6.57 -14.55
N PRO A 40 -13.94 7.25 -15.71
CA PRO A 40 -14.34 6.61 -16.96
C PRO A 40 -13.38 5.48 -17.38
N PRO A 41 -13.86 4.35 -17.93
CA PRO A 41 -13.00 3.22 -18.31
C PRO A 41 -11.80 3.59 -19.19
N ARG A 42 -11.96 4.53 -20.13
CA ARG A 42 -10.86 5.01 -21.02
C ARG A 42 -9.75 5.77 -20.28
N GLU A 43 -10.04 6.24 -19.07
CA GLU A 43 -9.16 7.02 -18.20
C GLU A 43 -8.52 6.13 -17.11
N ARG A 44 -8.94 4.85 -17.00
CA ARG A 44 -8.38 3.85 -16.08
C ARG A 44 -7.07 3.23 -16.60
N ARG A 45 -6.14 4.05 -17.08
CA ARG A 45 -4.78 3.64 -17.49
C ARG A 45 -3.79 4.08 -16.43
N GLU A 46 -2.80 3.24 -16.11
CA GLU A 46 -1.90 3.43 -14.97
C GLU A 46 -1.27 4.83 -14.89
N ASP A 47 -0.87 5.39 -16.03
CA ASP A 47 -0.19 6.67 -16.20
C ASP A 47 -1.13 7.84 -16.49
N HIS A 48 -2.44 7.62 -16.53
CA HIS A 48 -3.40 8.66 -16.87
C HIS A 48 -3.61 9.62 -15.68
N PRO A 49 -3.35 10.94 -15.87
CA PRO A 49 -3.52 11.92 -14.80
C PRO A 49 -4.99 12.25 -14.58
N LEU A 50 -5.41 12.26 -13.32
CA LEU A 50 -6.75 12.60 -12.86
C LEU A 50 -6.66 13.80 -11.91
N PRO A 51 -7.68 14.67 -11.83
CA PRO A 51 -7.74 15.68 -10.77
C PRO A 51 -7.67 15.00 -9.40
N LEU A 52 -6.79 15.47 -8.52
CA LEU A 52 -6.65 14.91 -7.17
C LEU A 52 -7.78 15.37 -6.23
N GLU A 53 -8.34 16.55 -6.48
CA GLU A 53 -9.32 17.23 -5.63
C GLU A 53 -10.54 16.36 -5.23
N PRO A 54 -11.23 15.64 -6.14
CA PRO A 54 -12.38 14.81 -5.75
C PRO A 54 -12.04 13.72 -4.73
N PHE A 55 -10.83 13.16 -4.80
CA PHE A 55 -10.37 12.15 -3.86
C PHE A 55 -10.01 12.76 -2.50
N LEU A 56 -9.45 13.97 -2.49
CA LEU A 56 -9.15 14.69 -1.24
C LEU A 56 -10.43 15.14 -0.54
N GLU A 57 -11.44 15.60 -1.29
CA GLU A 57 -12.76 15.92 -0.75
C GLU A 57 -13.39 14.70 -0.07
N ALA A 58 -13.38 13.53 -0.73
CA ALA A 58 -13.83 12.28 -0.12
C ALA A 58 -13.03 11.93 1.15
N ALA A 59 -11.71 12.13 1.14
CA ALA A 59 -10.86 11.87 2.31
C ALA A 59 -11.15 12.80 3.51
N THR A 60 -11.68 14.01 3.29
CA THR A 60 -11.97 14.96 4.38
C THR A 60 -13.07 14.50 5.33
N GLN A 61 -13.87 13.51 4.93
CA GLN A 61 -14.91 12.92 5.77
C GLN A 61 -14.33 12.11 6.94
N ASN A 62 -13.06 11.69 6.85
CA ASN A 62 -12.41 10.93 7.91
C ASN A 62 -12.01 11.86 9.08
N PRO A 63 -12.21 11.43 10.34
CA PRO A 63 -11.88 12.25 11.51
C PRO A 63 -10.37 12.55 11.65
N VAL A 64 -9.52 11.78 10.97
CA VAL A 64 -8.07 11.98 10.94
C VAL A 64 -7.54 11.86 9.52
N LYS A 65 -6.32 12.36 9.27
CA LYS A 65 -5.72 12.30 7.93
C LYS A 65 -5.64 10.87 7.41
N THR A 66 -6.18 10.62 6.21
CA THR A 66 -6.10 9.33 5.53
C THR A 66 -4.73 9.12 4.89
N PRO A 67 -4.34 7.88 4.55
CA PRO A 67 -3.12 7.64 3.78
C PRO A 67 -3.06 8.40 2.45
N LEU A 68 -4.20 8.70 1.82
CA LEU A 68 -4.24 9.55 0.62
C LEU A 68 -3.77 10.97 0.90
N GLN A 69 -4.30 11.61 1.95
CA GLN A 69 -3.89 12.95 2.34
C GLN A 69 -2.41 12.97 2.74
N LEU A 70 -1.96 11.96 3.47
CA LEU A 70 -0.56 11.83 3.88
C LEU A 70 0.40 11.58 2.70
N CYS A 71 -0.03 10.83 1.68
CA CYS A 71 0.72 10.64 0.45
C CYS A 71 0.82 11.93 -0.36
N ALA A 72 -0.28 12.69 -0.46
CA ALA A 72 -0.28 14.00 -1.11
C ALA A 72 0.64 15.01 -0.41
N GLU A 73 0.63 15.04 0.93
CA GLU A 73 1.55 15.83 1.74
C GLU A 73 3.01 15.39 1.54
N PHE A 74 3.27 14.09 1.52
CA PHE A 74 4.61 13.57 1.25
C PHE A 74 5.13 13.98 -0.13
N ALA A 75 4.30 13.85 -1.16
CA ALA A 75 4.70 14.16 -2.54
C ALA A 75 5.02 15.66 -2.69
N SER A 76 4.23 16.55 -2.08
CA SER A 76 4.38 18.00 -2.23
C SER A 76 5.71 18.54 -1.69
N PHE A 77 6.33 17.89 -0.68
CA PHE A 77 7.64 18.30 -0.16
C PHE A 77 8.78 18.20 -1.16
N SER A 78 8.60 17.41 -2.24
CA SER A 78 9.64 17.15 -3.24
C SER A 78 9.34 17.80 -4.60
N ARG A 79 8.47 18.81 -4.62
CA ARG A 79 8.02 19.49 -5.83
C ARG A 79 8.47 20.95 -5.82
N ASP A 80 8.87 21.43 -6.99
CA ASP A 80 9.26 22.83 -7.20
C ASP A 80 8.06 23.76 -6.95
N ASP A 81 6.87 23.36 -7.40
CA ASP A 81 5.60 23.99 -7.07
C ASP A 81 4.67 23.01 -6.31
N PRO A 82 4.44 23.20 -5.00
CA PRO A 82 3.54 22.34 -4.22
C PRO A 82 2.06 22.55 -4.54
N ARG A 83 1.70 23.49 -5.43
CA ARG A 83 0.31 23.75 -5.87
C ARG A 83 0.01 23.19 -7.26
N GLU A 84 1.04 22.86 -8.03
CA GLU A 84 0.93 22.39 -9.41
C GLU A 84 1.92 21.25 -9.68
N PHE A 85 1.45 20.02 -9.49
CA PHE A 85 2.23 18.82 -9.80
C PHE A 85 1.32 17.61 -10.05
N THR A 86 1.88 16.57 -10.65
CA THR A 86 1.24 15.26 -10.76
C THR A 86 1.87 14.30 -9.76
N LEU A 87 1.02 13.67 -8.94
CA LEU A 87 1.42 12.58 -8.07
C LEU A 87 1.44 11.28 -8.89
N THR A 88 2.64 10.75 -9.10
CA THR A 88 2.90 9.60 -9.95
C THR A 88 2.80 8.29 -9.16
N ARG A 89 2.73 7.16 -9.86
CA ARG A 89 2.81 5.84 -9.22
C ARG A 89 4.14 5.67 -8.49
N GLY A 90 5.22 6.25 -9.02
CA GLY A 90 6.51 6.32 -8.33
C GLY A 90 6.41 6.99 -6.96
N ASP A 91 5.65 8.08 -6.83
CA ASP A 91 5.47 8.76 -5.55
C ASP A 91 4.68 7.91 -4.54
N ALA A 92 3.66 7.19 -5.00
CA ALA A 92 2.92 6.25 -4.15
C ALA A 92 3.84 5.10 -3.65
N LEU A 93 4.66 4.52 -4.53
CA LEU A 93 5.62 3.49 -4.15
C LEU A 93 6.67 4.03 -3.17
N ARG A 94 7.20 5.23 -3.42
CA ARG A 94 8.14 5.91 -2.51
C ARG A 94 7.52 6.16 -1.15
N TYR A 95 6.27 6.62 -1.11
CA TYR A 95 5.54 6.85 0.13
C TYR A 95 5.55 5.57 0.98
N PHE A 96 5.08 4.43 0.46
CA PHE A 96 5.00 3.18 1.24
C PHE A 96 6.34 2.47 1.51
N SER A 97 7.45 2.88 0.88
CA SER A 97 8.77 2.23 1.02
C SER A 97 9.82 3.08 1.75
N CYS A 98 9.50 4.32 2.10
CA CYS A 98 10.48 5.26 2.64
C CYS A 98 10.44 5.41 4.18
N ARG A 99 11.51 6.02 4.71
CA ARG A 99 11.67 6.33 6.13
C ARG A 99 10.50 7.14 6.71
N TYR A 100 9.95 8.08 5.95
CA TYR A 100 8.82 8.91 6.39
C TYR A 100 7.61 8.05 6.78
N HIS A 101 7.24 7.06 5.97
CA HIS A 101 6.12 6.17 6.26
C HIS A 101 6.41 5.22 7.43
N PHE A 102 7.64 4.67 7.47
CA PHE A 102 8.11 3.84 8.58
C PHE A 102 8.04 4.57 9.93
N ASP A 103 8.57 5.80 10.02
CA ASP A 103 8.57 6.59 11.25
C ASP A 103 7.15 6.97 11.69
N ARG A 104 6.26 7.30 10.74
CA ARG A 104 4.85 7.58 11.06
C ARG A 104 4.13 6.39 11.66
N MET A 105 4.39 5.19 11.12
CA MET A 105 3.80 3.98 11.68
C MET A 105 4.35 3.68 13.08
N LEU A 106 5.66 3.89 13.33
CA LEU A 106 6.24 3.74 14.66
C LEU A 106 5.60 4.66 15.69
N GLN A 107 5.26 5.90 15.32
CA GLN A 107 4.57 6.85 16.22
C GLN A 107 3.17 6.38 16.62
N GLY A 108 2.49 5.61 15.76
CA GLY A 108 1.16 5.06 16.04
C GLY A 108 1.18 3.69 16.72
N LEU A 109 2.36 3.08 16.88
CA LEU A 109 2.51 1.73 17.39
C LEU A 109 2.10 1.67 18.87
N ARG A 110 1.21 0.74 19.21
CA ARG A 110 0.84 0.41 20.58
C ARG A 110 1.54 -0.88 20.99
N PRO A 111 2.60 -0.83 21.81
CA PRO A 111 3.45 -2.01 22.08
C PRO A 111 2.69 -3.20 22.69
N LEU A 112 1.60 -2.95 23.41
CA LEU A 112 0.78 -3.99 24.03
C LEU A 112 -0.16 -4.69 23.03
N GLU A 113 -0.41 -4.09 21.87
CA GLU A 113 -1.27 -4.65 20.82
C GLU A 113 -0.47 -5.40 19.75
N VAL A 114 0.86 -5.22 19.69
CA VAL A 114 1.74 -5.82 18.69
C VAL A 114 2.68 -6.85 19.34
N HIS A 115 2.32 -8.14 19.26
CA HIS A 115 3.10 -9.20 19.93
C HIS A 115 4.33 -9.68 19.13
N HIS A 116 4.41 -9.42 17.82
CA HIS A 116 5.60 -9.72 17.03
C HIS A 116 5.98 -8.54 16.14
N LEU A 117 6.76 -7.63 16.72
CA LEU A 117 7.18 -6.39 16.09
C LEU A 117 7.90 -6.59 14.75
N PRO A 118 8.84 -7.55 14.57
CA PRO A 118 9.51 -7.75 13.29
C PRO A 118 8.55 -8.07 12.15
N SER A 119 7.59 -8.98 12.35
CA SER A 119 6.58 -9.30 11.32
C SER A 119 5.68 -8.09 11.04
N PHE A 120 5.28 -7.36 12.09
CA PHE A 120 4.44 -6.16 11.95
C PHE A 120 5.12 -5.09 11.11
N LEU A 121 6.31 -4.64 11.50
CA LEU A 121 7.01 -3.56 10.80
C LEU A 121 7.47 -3.98 9.41
N THR A 122 7.92 -5.23 9.24
CA THR A 122 8.34 -5.76 7.93
C THR A 122 7.18 -5.79 6.95
N SER A 123 6.03 -6.33 7.36
CA SER A 123 4.87 -6.41 6.48
C SER A 123 4.19 -5.07 6.25
N HIS A 124 4.40 -4.05 7.10
CA HIS A 124 3.76 -2.73 6.93
C HIS A 124 4.41 -1.89 5.84
N MET A 125 5.65 -2.17 5.47
CA MET A 125 6.27 -1.50 4.33
C MET A 125 5.82 -2.17 3.03
N ILE A 126 5.79 -1.44 1.92
CA ILE A 126 5.60 -2.09 0.63
C ILE A 126 6.86 -2.89 0.27
N LEU A 127 6.69 -4.18 -0.04
CA LEU A 127 7.78 -5.09 -0.42
C LEU A 127 7.55 -5.60 -1.84
N PRO A 128 8.60 -5.70 -2.69
CA PRO A 128 8.50 -6.33 -4.00
C PRO A 128 8.48 -7.85 -3.83
N VAL A 129 7.37 -8.49 -4.18
CA VAL A 129 7.16 -9.94 -3.99
C VAL A 129 6.88 -10.65 -5.30
N THR A 130 7.16 -11.95 -5.33
CA THR A 130 6.76 -12.87 -6.39
C THR A 130 5.70 -13.84 -5.89
N PRO A 131 4.67 -14.18 -6.70
CA PRO A 131 3.68 -15.17 -6.30
C PRO A 131 4.28 -16.58 -6.27
N ALA A 132 4.01 -17.31 -5.19
CA ALA A 132 4.24 -18.75 -5.09
C ALA A 132 2.95 -19.52 -5.44
N ASP A 133 1.80 -19.01 -5.02
CA ASP A 133 0.45 -19.45 -5.39
C ASP A 133 -0.53 -18.25 -5.34
N GLU A 134 -1.84 -18.50 -5.38
CA GLU A 134 -2.89 -17.47 -5.38
C GLU A 134 -2.95 -16.63 -4.09
N THR A 135 -2.45 -17.17 -2.98
CA THR A 135 -2.53 -16.55 -1.64
C THR A 135 -1.18 -16.48 -0.93
N THR A 136 -0.12 -17.04 -1.52
CA THR A 136 1.22 -17.04 -0.96
C THR A 136 2.17 -16.27 -1.87
N VAL A 137 2.93 -15.37 -1.28
CA VAL A 137 3.96 -14.61 -1.98
C VAL A 137 5.29 -14.67 -1.24
N LEU A 138 6.37 -14.51 -1.99
CA LEU A 138 7.74 -14.57 -1.51
C LEU A 138 8.42 -13.22 -1.73
N TYR A 139 9.06 -12.71 -0.70
CA TYR A 139 9.99 -11.61 -0.79
C TYR A 139 11.41 -12.14 -0.69
N GLN A 140 12.27 -11.79 -1.63
CA GLN A 140 13.71 -12.03 -1.54
C GLN A 140 14.41 -10.68 -1.42
N PRO A 141 14.92 -10.30 -0.23
CA PRO A 141 15.64 -9.05 -0.05
C PRO A 141 16.87 -8.99 -0.97
N ALA A 142 17.12 -7.83 -1.61
CA ALA A 142 18.24 -7.70 -2.55
C ALA A 142 19.63 -8.00 -1.95
N ARG A 143 19.76 -7.86 -0.62
CA ARG A 143 21.00 -8.11 0.15
C ARG A 143 20.86 -9.23 1.18
N GLY A 144 19.82 -10.06 1.07
CA GLY A 144 19.53 -11.16 1.98
C GLY A 144 19.74 -12.52 1.32
N ASP A 145 20.13 -13.50 2.14
CA ASP A 145 20.26 -14.91 1.78
C ASP A 145 18.97 -15.71 2.04
N ARG A 146 17.96 -15.10 2.67
CA ARG A 146 16.72 -15.76 3.06
C ARG A 146 15.51 -15.06 2.47
N SER A 147 14.59 -15.87 1.93
CA SER A 147 13.27 -15.41 1.51
C SER A 147 12.33 -15.30 2.71
N ILE A 148 11.43 -14.32 2.67
CA ILE A 148 10.31 -14.20 3.61
C ILE A 148 9.03 -14.65 2.92
N THR A 149 8.30 -15.58 3.53
CA THR A 149 7.00 -16.05 3.02
C THR A 149 5.85 -15.28 3.66
N PHE A 150 4.92 -14.79 2.86
CA PHE A 150 3.71 -14.11 3.32
C PHE A 150 2.48 -14.90 2.89
N THR A 151 1.60 -15.21 3.85
CA THR A 151 0.41 -16.05 3.60
C THR A 151 -0.66 -15.86 4.69
N PRO A 152 -1.96 -16.00 4.40
CA PRO A 152 -2.54 -15.73 3.10
C PRO A 152 -2.49 -14.22 2.79
N VAL A 153 -2.26 -13.85 1.55
CA VAL A 153 -2.35 -12.47 1.07
C VAL A 153 -3.60 -12.29 0.22
N PHE A 154 -4.17 -11.09 0.25
CA PHE A 154 -5.32 -10.71 -0.55
C PHE A 154 -4.87 -10.01 -1.83
N ALA A 155 -5.27 -10.54 -2.98
CA ALA A 155 -5.12 -9.87 -4.27
C ALA A 155 -6.50 -9.36 -4.73
N PRO A 156 -6.68 -8.04 -4.95
CA PRO A 156 -7.86 -7.51 -5.61
C PRO A 156 -8.13 -8.20 -6.94
N PRO A 157 -9.40 -8.44 -7.33
CA PRO A 157 -9.72 -9.07 -8.62
C PRO A 157 -9.19 -8.33 -9.85
N SER A 158 -8.96 -7.01 -9.72
CA SER A 158 -8.34 -6.17 -10.76
C SER A 158 -6.85 -6.45 -10.97
N ILE A 159 -6.20 -7.20 -10.06
CA ILE A 159 -4.79 -7.55 -10.13
C ILE A 159 -4.66 -9.06 -10.31
N GLY A 160 -4.45 -9.49 -11.56
CA GLY A 160 -4.18 -10.89 -11.87
C GLY A 160 -2.75 -11.28 -11.48
N LEU A 161 -2.60 -12.19 -10.52
CA LEU A 161 -1.29 -12.74 -10.16
C LEU A 161 -0.80 -13.70 -11.25
N SER A 162 0.41 -13.47 -11.74
CA SER A 162 1.03 -14.25 -12.80
C SER A 162 2.45 -14.67 -12.39
N PRO A 163 2.86 -15.92 -12.66
CA PRO A 163 4.23 -16.37 -12.43
C PRO A 163 5.24 -15.46 -13.15
N GLY A 164 6.38 -15.19 -12.49
CA GLY A 164 7.47 -14.36 -13.05
C GLY A 164 7.21 -12.85 -13.04
N LYS A 165 6.10 -12.39 -12.49
CA LYS A 165 5.82 -10.96 -12.26
C LYS A 165 6.14 -10.54 -10.82
N LEU A 166 6.39 -9.25 -10.65
CA LEU A 166 6.64 -8.62 -9.35
C LEU A 166 5.43 -7.82 -8.92
N TYR A 167 5.15 -7.83 -7.63
CA TYR A 167 4.01 -7.12 -7.05
C TYR A 167 4.43 -6.37 -5.80
N GLY A 168 3.76 -5.26 -5.51
CA GLY A 168 3.92 -4.54 -4.25
C GLY A 168 2.97 -5.12 -3.20
N LEU A 169 3.51 -5.88 -2.23
CA LEU A 169 2.76 -6.34 -1.07
C LEU A 169 2.85 -5.29 0.03
N HIS A 170 1.71 -4.89 0.58
CA HIS A 170 1.66 -4.08 1.80
C HIS A 170 0.63 -4.70 2.75
N PHE A 171 1.11 -5.09 3.92
CA PHE A 171 0.34 -5.52 5.08
C PHE A 171 -0.79 -6.51 4.72
N GLY A 172 -0.42 -7.57 4.01
CA GLY A 172 -1.33 -8.67 3.66
C GLY A 172 -2.15 -8.46 2.39
N MET A 173 -1.91 -7.39 1.64
CA MET A 173 -2.60 -7.11 0.39
C MET A 173 -1.64 -6.75 -0.74
N ILE A 174 -1.91 -7.26 -1.94
CA ILE A 174 -1.24 -6.81 -3.16
C ILE A 174 -1.84 -5.47 -3.60
N LEU A 175 -1.00 -4.45 -3.70
CA LEU A 175 -1.42 -3.09 -4.07
C LEU A 175 -1.34 -2.83 -5.58
N THR A 176 -0.32 -3.37 -6.24
CA THR A 176 -0.02 -3.11 -7.65
C THR A 176 0.99 -4.11 -8.23
N GLU A 177 0.97 -4.33 -9.55
CA GLU A 177 2.09 -4.98 -10.27
C GLU A 177 3.26 -3.99 -10.36
N LEU A 178 4.50 -4.45 -10.25
CA LEU A 178 5.71 -3.65 -10.34
C LEU A 178 6.48 -3.95 -11.62
N SER A 179 6.96 -2.91 -12.28
CA SER A 179 8.06 -3.07 -13.25
C SER A 179 9.38 -3.36 -12.50
N PRO A 180 10.40 -3.90 -13.19
CA PRO A 180 11.73 -4.06 -12.59
C PRO A 180 12.27 -2.77 -11.97
N ASP A 181 12.18 -1.64 -12.68
CA ASP A 181 12.65 -0.33 -12.21
C ASP A 181 11.90 0.14 -10.95
N GLN A 182 10.61 -0.19 -10.83
CA GLN A 182 9.81 0.14 -9.66
C GLN A 182 10.13 -0.76 -8.46
N ALA A 183 10.40 -2.04 -8.69
CA ALA A 183 10.88 -2.92 -7.64
C ALA A 183 12.25 -2.46 -7.14
N GLU A 184 13.15 -2.06 -8.03
CA GLU A 184 14.44 -1.47 -7.66
C GLU A 184 14.27 -0.16 -6.87
N LEU A 185 13.35 0.73 -7.30
CA LEU A 185 13.02 1.96 -6.57
C LEU A 185 12.58 1.65 -5.13
N VAL A 186 11.69 0.66 -4.95
CA VAL A 186 11.24 0.22 -3.63
C VAL A 186 12.41 -0.30 -2.81
N GLU A 187 13.24 -1.21 -3.35
CA GLU A 187 14.42 -1.74 -2.67
C GLU A 187 15.39 -0.63 -2.22
N LEU A 188 15.65 0.35 -3.10
CA LEU A 188 16.53 1.48 -2.80
C LEU A 188 16.03 2.31 -1.62
N HIS A 189 14.71 2.48 -1.49
CA HIS A 189 14.11 3.20 -0.37
C HIS A 189 14.09 2.37 0.92
N LEU A 190 13.77 1.07 0.84
CA LEU A 190 13.81 0.17 2.00
C LEU A 190 15.24 0.01 2.56
N ALA A 191 16.25 0.02 1.69
CA ALA A 191 17.66 -0.02 2.09
C ALA A 191 18.12 1.21 2.90
N ARG A 192 17.35 2.31 2.87
CA ARG A 192 17.60 3.53 3.68
C ARG A 192 17.03 3.43 5.10
N ILE A 193 16.49 2.27 5.49
CA ILE A 193 15.91 2.02 6.81
C ILE A 193 16.67 0.85 7.47
N PRO A 194 17.83 1.10 8.11
CA PRO A 194 18.66 0.05 8.71
C PRO A 194 17.94 -0.81 9.77
N GLU A 195 17.00 -0.18 10.50
CA GLU A 195 16.17 -0.84 11.51
C GLU A 195 15.28 -1.91 10.85
N LEU A 196 14.67 -1.60 9.70
CA LEU A 196 13.87 -2.55 8.94
C LEU A 196 14.71 -3.75 8.46
N GLN A 197 15.93 -3.50 8.01
CA GLN A 197 16.86 -4.56 7.59
C GLN A 197 17.22 -5.51 8.74
N SER A 198 17.34 -4.98 9.95
CA SER A 198 17.58 -5.78 11.15
C SER A 198 16.38 -6.66 11.47
N LEU A 199 15.18 -6.07 11.45
CA LEU A 199 13.91 -6.77 11.72
C LEU A 199 13.62 -7.87 10.69
N MET A 200 13.89 -7.62 9.41
CA MET A 200 13.68 -8.59 8.34
C MET A 200 14.47 -9.89 8.53
N ARG A 201 15.63 -9.85 9.21
CA ARG A 201 16.44 -11.05 9.50
C ARG A 201 15.78 -11.99 10.51
N GLU A 202 14.87 -11.46 11.32
CA GLU A 202 14.13 -12.22 12.33
C GLU A 202 12.85 -12.84 11.75
N VAL A 203 12.47 -12.51 10.51
CA VAL A 203 11.22 -12.93 9.90
C VAL A 203 11.49 -13.88 8.76
N SER A 204 11.12 -15.15 8.91
CA SER A 204 11.09 -16.12 7.79
C SER A 204 9.69 -16.27 7.20
N ARG A 205 8.65 -16.02 8.01
CA ARG A 205 7.26 -16.14 7.61
C ARG A 205 6.40 -15.10 8.33
N VAL A 206 5.41 -14.58 7.60
CA VAL A 206 4.33 -13.77 8.13
C VAL A 206 3.02 -14.47 7.80
N ASP A 207 2.29 -14.88 8.85
CA ASP A 207 0.97 -15.48 8.71
C ASP A 207 -0.13 -14.45 9.03
N PHE A 208 -0.85 -13.98 8.01
CA PHE A 208 -1.92 -12.98 8.17
C PHE A 208 -3.22 -13.56 8.74
N SER A 209 -3.35 -14.90 8.79
CA SER A 209 -4.51 -15.56 9.43
C SER A 209 -4.34 -15.67 10.95
N ALA A 210 -3.10 -15.70 11.42
CA ALA A 210 -2.72 -15.73 12.83
C ALA A 210 -1.90 -14.50 13.23
N PHE A 211 -2.17 -13.36 12.57
CA PHE A 211 -1.36 -12.17 12.72
C PHE A 211 -1.53 -11.54 14.10
N PRO A 212 -0.45 -11.28 14.86
CA PRO A 212 -0.57 -10.73 16.20
C PRO A 212 -1.32 -9.39 16.25
N GLY A 213 -2.25 -9.23 17.19
CA GLY A 213 -3.04 -8.02 17.36
C GLY A 213 -4.32 -7.96 16.49
N SER A 214 -4.59 -9.00 15.70
CA SER A 214 -5.85 -9.19 14.97
C SER A 214 -6.25 -10.65 15.05
N GLU A 215 -7.52 -10.97 15.34
CA GLU A 215 -7.97 -12.38 15.33
C GLU A 215 -7.72 -13.05 13.97
N ASN A 216 -7.78 -12.27 12.88
CA ASN A 216 -7.42 -12.68 11.52
C ASN A 216 -7.30 -11.44 10.60
N HIS A 217 -6.08 -10.99 10.31
CA HIS A 217 -5.87 -9.78 9.50
C HIS A 217 -6.31 -9.97 8.05
N PHE A 218 -6.11 -11.16 7.48
CA PHE A 218 -6.57 -11.49 6.13
C PHE A 218 -8.09 -11.35 5.98
N LEU A 219 -8.87 -11.86 6.93
CA LEU A 219 -10.33 -11.70 6.93
C LEU A 219 -10.73 -10.24 7.09
N ARG A 220 -10.03 -9.45 7.91
CA ARG A 220 -10.29 -8.00 8.04
C ARG A 220 -10.08 -7.27 6.72
N VAL A 221 -8.97 -7.53 6.02
CA VAL A 221 -8.70 -6.93 4.70
C VAL A 221 -9.79 -7.30 3.71
N ARG A 222 -10.17 -8.59 3.66
CA ARG A 222 -11.24 -9.08 2.79
C ARG A 222 -12.59 -8.42 3.10
N GLN A 223 -12.97 -8.32 4.37
CA GLN A 223 -14.22 -7.67 4.79
C GLN A 223 -14.25 -6.20 4.39
N ARG A 224 -13.15 -5.47 4.58
CA ARG A 224 -13.05 -4.07 4.12
C ARG A 224 -13.12 -3.98 2.61
N TRP A 225 -12.51 -4.91 1.88
CA TRP A 225 -12.63 -4.97 0.43
C TRP A 225 -14.05 -5.24 -0.02
N ASP A 226 -14.78 -6.17 0.61
CA ASP A 226 -16.17 -6.51 0.23
C ASP A 226 -17.11 -5.29 0.32
N LEU A 227 -16.82 -4.34 1.22
CA LEU A 227 -17.57 -3.07 1.34
C LEU A 227 -17.39 -2.14 0.13
N VAL A 228 -16.29 -2.26 -0.62
CA VAL A 228 -15.91 -1.26 -1.64
C VAL A 228 -15.58 -1.83 -3.01
N GLY A 229 -15.29 -3.14 -3.10
CA GLY A 229 -14.80 -3.78 -4.33
C GLY A 229 -15.81 -3.72 -5.48
N HIS A 230 -17.10 -3.72 -5.15
CA HIS A 230 -18.19 -3.59 -6.13
C HIS A 230 -18.25 -2.18 -6.78
N LEU A 231 -17.64 -1.16 -6.15
CA LEU A 231 -17.60 0.21 -6.67
C LEU A 231 -16.54 0.38 -7.76
N VAL A 232 -15.55 -0.51 -7.81
CA VAL A 232 -14.37 -0.42 -8.70
C VAL A 232 -14.25 -1.62 -9.64
N ALA A 233 -15.28 -2.47 -9.68
CA ALA A 233 -15.33 -3.59 -10.60
C ALA A 233 -15.29 -3.09 -12.07
N PRO A 234 -14.63 -3.83 -12.98
CA PRO A 234 -14.56 -3.49 -14.39
C PRO A 234 -15.91 -3.50 -15.09
#